data_AF-E6KJ78-F1
#
_entry.id   AF-E6KJ78-F1
#
_cell.length_a   1.000
_cell.length_b   1.000
_cell.length_c   1.000
_cell.angle_alpha   90.00
_cell.angle_beta   90.00
_cell.angle_gamma   90.00
#
_symmetry.space_group_name_H-M   'P 1'
#
loop_
_entity.id
_entity.type
_entity.pdbx_description
1 polymer ?
#
loop_
_entity_poly.entity_id
_entity_poly.type
_entity_poly.pdbx_seq_one_letter_code
_entity_poly.pdbx_strand_id
1 'polypeptide(L)'
;MSTTLTEKEIKVLIDEHRKTISKLENQRSLIAFLVLLTLISVFLLGIVGNVLLTIFSFIIGSLVILFLIGIFPRQSNTDQLEYEIEELNKLLVVQIEDRIKKQEIDERTIYDVVLKVKGISYRQEAFSDLCQELIRESDDIPYLGYTSKEIKEELIFGGRFYKYLPFKIPDVEFIPEFDNKFDPNAVKIVVRGYHLGYVTKSKNRKVLRLTTDSNNEVIKNAEIYGGDYKDINPDNGRLRTVKDSFKIRIKLKVLKK
;
A
#
# COMPACT_ATOMS: atom_id res chain seq x y z
N MET A 1 -9.30 0.05 8.21
CA MET A 1 -7.88 -0.23 8.49
C MET A 1 -7.43 -1.33 7.54
N SER A 2 -6.73 -1.00 6.45
CA SER A 2 -6.06 -2.02 5.62
C SER A 2 -4.70 -2.27 6.26
N THR A 3 -4.59 -3.31 7.08
CA THR A 3 -3.30 -3.76 7.61
C THR A 3 -2.45 -4.25 6.44
N THR A 4 -1.53 -3.41 5.96
CA THR A 4 -0.54 -3.79 4.96
C THR A 4 0.38 -4.85 5.57
N LEU A 5 0.20 -6.10 5.18
CA LEU A 5 1.06 -7.23 5.53
C LEU A 5 2.50 -6.97 5.05
N THR A 6 3.47 -7.24 5.92
CA THR A 6 4.90 -7.17 5.60
C THR A 6 5.37 -8.36 4.77
N GLU A 7 6.46 -8.23 4.01
CA GLU A 7 7.04 -9.35 3.23
C GLU A 7 7.27 -10.61 4.08
N LYS A 8 7.68 -10.44 5.36
CA LYS A 8 7.92 -11.55 6.29
C LYS A 8 6.60 -12.23 6.67
N GLU A 9 5.56 -11.46 6.97
CA GLU A 9 4.24 -11.99 7.31
C GLU A 9 3.62 -12.72 6.12
N ILE A 10 3.73 -12.16 4.91
CA ILE A 10 3.26 -12.82 3.68
C ILE A 10 3.95 -14.17 3.49
N LYS A 11 5.28 -14.24 3.64
CA LYS A 11 6.03 -15.51 3.54
C LYS A 11 5.61 -16.54 4.59
N VAL A 12 5.36 -16.10 5.83
CA VAL A 12 4.90 -16.97 6.92
C VAL A 12 3.50 -17.52 6.62
N LEU A 13 2.57 -16.68 6.14
CA LEU A 13 1.23 -17.11 5.76
C LEU A 13 1.25 -18.12 4.61
N ILE A 14 2.06 -17.88 3.58
CA ILE A 14 2.24 -18.83 2.48
C ILE A 14 2.76 -20.19 3.00
N ASP A 15 3.74 -20.20 3.89
CA ASP A 15 4.28 -21.44 4.49
C ASP A 15 3.21 -22.17 5.32
N GLU A 16 2.41 -21.42 6.10
CA GLU A 16 1.31 -21.97 6.90
C GLU A 16 0.21 -22.59 6.03
N HIS A 17 -0.20 -21.92 4.95
CA HIS A 17 -1.17 -22.45 4.00
C HIS A 17 -0.64 -23.70 3.29
N ARG A 18 0.63 -23.71 2.85
CA ARG A 18 1.27 -24.89 2.25
C ARG A 18 1.32 -26.08 3.22
N LYS A 19 1.67 -25.85 4.49
CA LYS A 19 1.62 -26.89 5.54
C LYS A 19 0.21 -27.43 5.74
N THR A 20 -0.78 -26.55 5.71
CA THR A 20 -2.19 -26.93 5.86
C THR A 20 -2.66 -27.78 4.68
N ILE A 21 -2.34 -27.38 3.45
CA ILE A 21 -2.63 -28.18 2.24
C ILE A 21 -2.00 -29.56 2.35
N SER A 22 -0.70 -29.65 2.66
CA SER A 22 0.01 -30.92 2.81
C SER A 22 -0.64 -31.83 3.87
N LYS A 23 -1.12 -31.26 4.98
CA LYS A 23 -1.85 -32.00 6.01
C LYS A 23 -3.18 -32.55 5.49
N LEU A 24 -3.94 -31.74 4.75
CA LEU A 24 -5.23 -32.16 4.17
C LEU A 24 -5.04 -33.24 3.10
N GLU A 25 -4.03 -33.12 2.25
CA GLU A 25 -3.68 -34.14 1.24
C GLU A 25 -3.26 -35.46 1.88
N ASN A 26 -2.42 -35.40 2.92
CA ASN A 26 -2.02 -36.60 3.66
C ASN A 26 -3.22 -37.27 4.35
N GLN A 27 -4.14 -36.48 4.90
CA GLN A 27 -5.40 -36.99 5.45
C GLN A 27 -6.27 -37.67 4.38
N ARG A 28 -6.42 -37.07 3.19
CA ARG A 28 -7.15 -37.69 2.07
C ARG A 28 -6.52 -39.02 1.65
N SER A 29 -5.19 -39.07 1.52
CA SER A 29 -4.44 -40.27 1.17
C SER A 29 -4.63 -41.38 2.20
N LEU A 30 -4.53 -41.04 3.49
CA LEU A 30 -4.74 -41.98 4.59
C LEU A 30 -6.17 -42.53 4.60
N ILE A 31 -7.17 -41.67 4.40
CA ILE A 31 -8.57 -42.11 4.35
C ILE A 31 -8.80 -43.03 3.13
N ALA A 32 -8.27 -42.68 1.96
CA ALA A 32 -8.37 -43.52 0.77
C ALA A 32 -7.74 -44.91 1.00
N PHE A 33 -6.59 -44.97 1.67
CA PHE A 33 -5.95 -46.22 2.07
C PHE A 33 -6.81 -47.03 3.05
N LEU A 34 -7.42 -46.40 4.06
CA LEU A 34 -8.31 -47.06 5.01
C LEU A 34 -9.59 -47.60 4.35
N VAL A 35 -10.16 -46.87 3.39
CA VAL A 35 -11.30 -47.36 2.60
C VAL A 35 -10.91 -48.61 1.82
N LEU A 36 -9.76 -48.59 1.13
CA LEU A 36 -9.26 -49.75 0.39
C LEU A 36 -9.04 -50.96 1.31
N LEU A 37 -8.40 -50.76 2.47
CA LEU A 37 -8.16 -51.81 3.45
C LEU A 37 -9.47 -52.41 3.95
N THR A 38 -10.47 -51.57 4.25
CA THR A 38 -11.80 -52.00 4.70
C THR A 38 -12.50 -52.86 3.65
N LEU A 39 -12.45 -52.46 2.37
CA LEU A 39 -13.03 -53.23 1.27
C LEU A 39 -12.35 -54.60 1.11
N ILE A 40 -11.02 -54.65 1.20
CA ILE A 40 -10.25 -55.91 1.13
C ILE A 40 -10.62 -56.83 2.31
N SER A 41 -10.72 -56.29 3.53
CA SER A 41 -11.09 -57.08 4.71
C SER A 41 -12.49 -57.68 4.59
N VAL A 42 -13.48 -56.90 4.12
CA VAL A 42 -14.84 -57.40 3.90
C VAL A 42 -14.85 -58.50 2.82
N PHE A 43 -14.08 -58.32 1.74
CA PHE A 43 -13.96 -59.32 0.66
C PHE A 43 -13.36 -60.65 1.15
N LEU A 44 -12.24 -60.60 1.90
CA LEU A 44 -11.60 -61.81 2.42
C LEU A 44 -12.50 -62.58 3.40
N LEU A 45 -13.24 -61.87 4.27
CA LEU A 45 -14.22 -62.46 5.17
C LEU A 45 -15.40 -63.09 4.42
N GLY A 46 -15.75 -62.58 3.23
CA GLY A 46 -16.75 -63.18 2.35
C GLY A 46 -16.33 -64.51 1.74
N ILE A 47 -15.04 -64.74 1.53
CA ILE A 47 -14.51 -66.00 0.97
C ILE A 47 -14.41 -67.09 2.04
N VAL A 48 -13.96 -66.73 3.24
CA VAL A 48 -13.61 -67.69 4.30
C VAL A 48 -14.72 -67.85 5.35
N GLY A 49 -15.58 -66.85 5.50
CA GLY A 49 -16.59 -66.79 6.55
C GLY A 49 -17.86 -67.59 6.27
N ASN A 50 -18.61 -67.88 7.34
CA ASN A 50 -19.98 -68.36 7.20
C ASN A 50 -20.93 -67.20 6.84
N VAL A 51 -22.14 -67.54 6.37
CA VAL A 51 -23.15 -66.56 5.90
C VAL A 51 -23.41 -65.47 6.94
N LEU A 52 -23.49 -65.82 8.23
CA LEU A 52 -23.76 -64.87 9.31
C LEU A 52 -22.61 -63.86 9.47
N LEU A 53 -21.36 -64.34 9.49
CA LEU A 53 -20.16 -63.50 9.62
C LEU A 53 -20.02 -62.55 8.43
N THR A 54 -20.35 -63.01 7.22
CA THR A 54 -20.35 -62.17 6.02
C THR A 54 -21.35 -61.03 6.13
N ILE A 55 -22.59 -61.28 6.58
CA ILE A 55 -23.61 -60.23 6.74
C ILE A 55 -23.15 -59.18 7.77
N PHE A 56 -22.62 -59.62 8.91
CA PHE A 56 -22.12 -58.70 9.94
C PHE A 56 -20.92 -57.87 9.45
N SER A 57 -20.00 -58.46 8.68
CA SER A 57 -18.83 -57.74 8.17
C SER A 57 -19.23 -56.65 7.17
N PHE A 58 -20.26 -56.87 6.35
CA PHE A 58 -20.81 -55.84 5.47
C PHE A 58 -21.40 -54.66 6.26
N ILE A 59 -22.20 -54.92 7.30
CA ILE A 59 -22.81 -53.86 8.12
C ILE A 59 -21.73 -53.00 8.77
N ILE A 60 -20.74 -53.63 9.41
CA ILE A 60 -19.63 -52.92 10.07
C ILE A 60 -18.80 -52.16 9.05
N GLY A 61 -18.47 -52.78 7.92
CA GLY A 61 -17.71 -52.15 6.83
C GLY A 61 -18.42 -50.91 6.27
N SER A 62 -19.74 -50.97 6.06
CA SER A 62 -20.54 -49.83 5.62
C SER A 62 -20.54 -48.68 6.64
N LEU A 63 -20.64 -48.99 7.94
CA LEU A 63 -20.57 -47.96 9.00
C LEU A 63 -19.20 -47.28 9.03
N VAL A 64 -18.11 -48.05 8.89
CA VAL A 64 -16.74 -47.51 8.82
C VAL A 64 -16.57 -46.62 7.60
N ILE A 65 -17.05 -47.04 6.43
CA ILE A 65 -16.96 -46.23 5.20
C ILE A 65 -17.74 -44.91 5.34
N LEU A 66 -18.95 -44.94 5.89
CA LEU A 66 -19.74 -43.72 6.14
C LEU A 66 -19.01 -42.74 7.08
N PHE A 67 -18.38 -43.27 8.14
CA PHE A 67 -17.57 -42.47 9.04
C PHE A 67 -16.36 -41.83 8.31
N LEU A 68 -15.64 -42.63 7.52
CA LEU A 68 -14.49 -42.16 6.73
C LEU A 68 -14.86 -41.07 5.71
N ILE A 69 -16.02 -41.20 5.06
CA ILE A 69 -16.56 -40.15 4.17
C ILE A 69 -16.85 -38.87 4.95
N GLY A 70 -17.42 -38.98 6.16
CA GLY A 70 -17.74 -37.83 7.00
C GLY A 70 -16.52 -37.00 7.42
N ILE A 71 -15.36 -37.64 7.58
CA ILE A 71 -14.10 -36.96 7.92
C ILE A 71 -13.21 -36.64 6.70
N PHE A 72 -13.65 -36.96 5.48
CA PHE A 72 -12.86 -36.76 4.27
C PHE A 72 -12.70 -35.25 3.97
N PRO A 73 -11.46 -34.72 3.94
CA PRO A 73 -11.23 -33.30 3.68
C PRO A 73 -11.74 -32.89 2.30
N ARG A 74 -12.57 -31.86 2.22
CA ARG A 74 -13.12 -31.35 0.95
C ARG A 74 -12.04 -30.74 0.07
N GLN A 75 -12.05 -31.06 -1.23
CA GLN A 75 -11.15 -30.49 -2.24
C GLN A 75 -11.21 -28.96 -2.28
N SER A 76 -12.42 -28.39 -2.14
CA SER A 76 -12.63 -26.93 -2.11
C SER A 76 -11.75 -26.20 -1.09
N ASN A 77 -11.40 -26.83 0.03
CA ASN A 77 -10.57 -26.20 1.06
C ASN A 77 -9.11 -26.06 0.61
N THR A 78 -8.59 -27.03 -0.14
CA THR A 78 -7.24 -26.92 -0.71
C THR A 78 -7.23 -25.92 -1.86
N ASP A 79 -8.26 -25.94 -2.71
CA ASP A 79 -8.37 -25.00 -3.85
C ASP A 79 -8.44 -23.55 -3.36
N GLN A 80 -9.16 -23.28 -2.27
CA GLN A 80 -9.23 -21.96 -1.65
C GLN A 80 -7.85 -21.53 -1.12
N LEU A 81 -7.15 -22.41 -0.39
CA LEU A 81 -5.82 -22.10 0.13
C LEU A 81 -4.80 -21.87 -0.98
N GLU A 82 -4.89 -22.60 -2.09
CA GLU A 82 -4.06 -22.39 -3.28
C GLU A 82 -4.33 -21.02 -3.94
N TYR A 83 -5.60 -20.63 -4.03
CA TYR A 83 -5.97 -19.29 -4.50
C TYR A 83 -5.40 -18.18 -3.60
N GLU A 84 -5.54 -18.33 -2.28
CA GLU A 84 -4.99 -17.38 -1.31
C GLU A 84 -3.45 -17.29 -1.40
N ILE A 85 -2.76 -18.42 -1.58
CA ILE A 85 -1.31 -18.45 -1.82
C ILE A 85 -0.95 -17.67 -3.10
N GLU A 86 -1.72 -17.82 -4.17
CA GLU A 86 -1.48 -17.13 -5.44
C GLU A 86 -1.64 -15.60 -5.30
N GLU A 87 -2.67 -15.14 -4.59
CA GLU A 87 -2.84 -13.71 -4.28
C GLU A 87 -1.69 -13.18 -3.43
N LEU A 88 -1.28 -13.92 -2.39
CA LEU A 88 -0.16 -13.57 -1.54
C LEU A 88 1.17 -13.49 -2.31
N ASN A 89 1.40 -14.41 -3.26
CA ASN A 89 2.58 -14.36 -4.13
C ASN A 89 2.59 -13.13 -5.02
N LYS A 90 1.45 -12.76 -5.63
CA LYS A 90 1.34 -11.54 -6.44
C LYS A 90 1.67 -10.30 -5.61
N LEU A 91 1.13 -10.21 -4.40
CA LEU A 91 1.43 -9.11 -3.47
C LEU A 91 2.92 -9.07 -3.11
N LEU A 92 3.53 -10.23 -2.84
CA LEU A 92 4.94 -10.33 -2.50
C LEU A 92 5.84 -9.85 -3.65
N VAL A 93 5.53 -10.22 -4.89
CA VAL A 93 6.28 -9.78 -6.08
C VAL A 93 6.26 -8.25 -6.18
N VAL A 94 5.08 -7.64 -6.08
CA VAL A 94 4.95 -6.17 -6.14
C VAL A 94 5.77 -5.49 -5.04
N GLN A 95 5.71 -5.99 -3.80
CA GLN A 95 6.48 -5.41 -2.69
C GLN A 95 8.00 -5.52 -2.92
N ILE A 96 8.47 -6.64 -3.45
CA ILE A 96 9.89 -6.85 -3.76
C ILE A 96 10.34 -5.93 -4.89
N GLU A 97 9.56 -5.80 -5.96
CA GLU A 97 9.85 -4.90 -7.08
C GLU A 97 9.94 -3.44 -6.61
N ASP A 98 8.99 -2.99 -5.80
CA ASP A 98 9.00 -1.66 -5.20
C ASP A 98 10.23 -1.43 -4.32
N ARG A 99 10.62 -2.43 -3.53
CA ARG A 99 11.83 -2.37 -2.69
C ARG A 99 13.09 -2.28 -3.53
N ILE A 100 13.22 -3.10 -4.57
CA ILE A 100 14.38 -3.08 -5.49
C ILE A 100 14.46 -1.73 -6.18
N LYS A 101 13.35 -1.24 -6.75
CA LYS A 101 13.29 0.07 -7.40
C LYS A 101 13.67 1.19 -6.45
N LYS A 102 13.18 1.15 -5.21
CA LYS A 102 13.53 2.14 -4.19
C LYS A 102 15.01 2.08 -3.83
N GLN A 103 15.58 0.89 -3.70
CA GLN A 103 17.00 0.70 -3.40
C GLN A 103 17.87 1.22 -4.56
N GLU A 104 17.53 0.90 -5.80
CA GLU A 104 18.21 1.41 -6.99
C GLU A 104 18.20 2.94 -7.03
N ILE A 105 17.03 3.54 -6.76
CA ILE A 105 16.89 4.99 -6.65
C ILE A 105 17.81 5.55 -5.56
N ASP A 106 17.86 4.92 -4.38
CA ASP A 106 18.65 5.40 -3.25
C ASP A 106 20.16 5.30 -3.53
N GLU A 107 20.62 4.19 -4.11
CA GLU A 107 22.02 3.97 -4.51
C GLU A 107 22.49 4.98 -5.56
N ARG A 108 21.62 5.33 -6.51
CA ARG A 108 21.92 6.33 -7.55
C ARG A 108 21.70 7.76 -7.07
N THR A 109 21.05 8.00 -5.92
CA THR A 109 20.70 9.35 -5.46
C THR A 109 21.95 10.11 -5.00
N ILE A 110 22.28 11.18 -5.72
CA ILE A 110 23.40 12.08 -5.39
C ILE A 110 22.94 13.39 -4.73
N TYR A 111 21.63 13.67 -4.77
CA TYR A 111 21.04 14.83 -4.11
C TYR A 111 19.57 14.56 -3.79
N ASP A 112 19.22 14.59 -2.51
CA ASP A 112 17.84 14.51 -2.02
C ASP A 112 17.55 15.72 -1.13
N VAL A 113 16.60 16.54 -1.54
CA VAL A 113 16.29 17.76 -0.81
C VAL A 113 14.83 18.16 -0.93
N VAL A 114 14.30 18.71 0.17
CA VAL A 114 13.05 19.47 0.17
C VAL A 114 13.36 20.96 0.00
N LEU A 115 12.82 21.54 -1.07
CA LEU A 115 12.94 22.96 -1.41
C LEU A 115 11.69 23.70 -0.96
N LYS A 116 11.90 24.81 -0.23
CA LYS A 116 10.83 25.80 0.04
C LYS A 116 10.71 26.70 -1.18
N VAL A 117 9.49 26.94 -1.65
CA VAL A 117 9.23 27.88 -2.75
C VAL A 117 9.28 29.31 -2.21
N LYS A 118 10.10 30.17 -2.82
CA LYS A 118 10.22 31.60 -2.45
C LYS A 118 9.41 32.47 -3.41
N GLY A 119 8.84 33.55 -2.89
CA GLY A 119 8.06 34.50 -3.69
C GLY A 119 6.59 34.12 -3.90
N ILE A 120 6.11 33.04 -3.28
CA ILE A 120 4.71 32.60 -3.39
C ILE A 120 3.70 33.64 -2.90
N SER A 121 4.09 34.49 -1.96
CA SER A 121 3.27 35.61 -1.49
C SER A 121 2.95 36.62 -2.59
N TYR A 122 3.77 36.70 -3.64
CA TYR A 122 3.52 37.54 -4.82
C TYR A 122 2.74 36.80 -5.92
N ARG A 123 2.41 35.52 -5.71
CA ARG A 123 1.76 34.62 -6.67
C ARG A 123 0.55 33.92 -6.03
N GLN A 124 -0.13 34.60 -5.10
CA GLN A 124 -1.24 34.02 -4.33
C GLN A 124 -2.42 33.61 -5.22
N GLU A 125 -2.73 34.39 -6.24
CA GLU A 125 -3.81 34.08 -7.20
C GLU A 125 -3.52 32.77 -7.94
N ALA A 126 -2.38 32.70 -8.66
CA ALA A 126 -1.94 31.49 -9.35
C ALA A 126 -1.85 30.25 -8.43
N PHE A 127 -1.39 30.43 -7.19
CA PHE A 127 -1.34 29.34 -6.23
C PHE A 127 -2.74 28.91 -5.74
N SER A 128 -3.65 29.87 -5.54
CA SER A 128 -5.04 29.60 -5.17
C SER A 128 -5.77 28.87 -6.29
N ASP A 129 -5.60 29.29 -7.54
CA ASP A 129 -6.21 28.65 -8.72
C ASP A 129 -5.79 27.18 -8.85
N LEU A 130 -4.48 26.91 -8.73
CA LEU A 130 -3.95 25.56 -8.70
C LEU A 130 -4.56 24.73 -7.54
N CYS A 131 -4.69 25.29 -6.35
CA CYS A 131 -5.31 24.57 -5.22
C CYS A 131 -6.79 24.24 -5.50
N GLN A 132 -7.54 25.16 -6.11
CA GLN A 132 -8.94 24.92 -6.47
C GLN A 132 -9.09 23.87 -7.57
N GLU A 133 -8.19 23.88 -8.56
CA GLU A 133 -8.12 22.86 -9.61
C GLU A 133 -7.93 21.47 -8.99
N LEU A 134 -6.94 21.32 -8.09
CA LEU A 134 -6.66 20.05 -7.41
C LEU A 134 -7.83 19.58 -6.53
N ILE A 135 -8.51 20.49 -5.85
CA ILE A 135 -9.70 20.13 -5.05
C ILE A 135 -10.84 19.65 -5.95
N ARG A 136 -11.01 20.23 -7.15
CA ARG A 136 -12.04 19.81 -8.11
C ARG A 136 -11.73 18.47 -8.76
N GLU A 137 -10.45 18.19 -9.02
CA GLU A 137 -9.98 16.91 -9.56
C GLU A 137 -9.92 15.81 -8.50
N SER A 138 -9.89 16.17 -7.23
CA SER A 138 -9.80 15.22 -6.14
C SER A 138 -11.17 14.59 -5.86
N ASP A 139 -11.22 13.27 -5.91
CA ASP A 139 -12.34 12.47 -5.41
C ASP A 139 -12.34 12.37 -3.87
N ASP A 140 -11.42 13.06 -3.17
CA ASP A 140 -11.34 12.99 -1.72
C ASP A 140 -12.54 13.66 -1.06
N ILE A 141 -13.21 12.89 -0.21
CA ILE A 141 -14.24 13.41 0.66
C ILE A 141 -13.58 14.30 1.73
N PRO A 142 -14.11 15.50 2.02
CA PRO A 142 -13.59 16.35 3.08
C PRO A 142 -13.40 15.59 4.39
N TYR A 143 -12.24 15.76 5.02
CA TYR A 143 -11.83 15.05 6.24
C TYR A 143 -11.84 13.53 6.09
N LEU A 144 -11.61 13.02 4.87
CA LEU A 144 -11.62 11.58 4.56
C LEU A 144 -12.94 10.88 4.94
N GLY A 145 -14.04 11.63 5.00
CA GLY A 145 -15.34 11.13 5.44
C GLY A 145 -15.49 10.95 6.96
N TYR A 146 -14.48 11.32 7.76
CA TYR A 146 -14.56 11.18 9.21
C TYR A 146 -15.63 12.09 9.81
N THR A 147 -16.41 11.52 10.74
CA THR A 147 -17.35 12.25 11.57
C THR A 147 -16.62 13.11 12.60
N SER A 148 -17.31 14.11 13.16
CA SER A 148 -16.72 14.95 14.21
C SER A 148 -16.35 14.16 15.48
N LYS A 149 -16.99 13.00 15.72
CA LYS A 149 -16.66 12.12 16.84
C LYS A 149 -15.33 11.41 16.58
N GLU A 150 -15.17 10.80 15.41
CA GLU A 150 -13.94 10.10 15.03
C GLU A 150 -12.76 11.08 14.94
N ILE A 151 -12.94 12.28 14.38
CA ILE A 151 -11.88 13.31 14.38
C ILE A 151 -11.48 13.69 15.81
N LYS A 152 -12.43 13.77 16.74
CA LYS A 152 -12.13 14.08 18.14
C LYS A 152 -11.32 12.96 18.80
N GLU A 153 -11.59 11.70 18.44
CA GLU A 153 -10.85 10.53 18.91
C GLU A 153 -9.42 10.52 18.34
N GLU A 154 -9.24 10.82 17.05
CA GLU A 154 -7.91 10.96 16.43
C GLU A 154 -7.07 12.08 17.06
N LEU A 155 -7.73 13.15 17.54
CA LEU A 155 -7.09 14.32 18.14
C LEU A 155 -6.95 14.22 19.67
N ILE A 156 -7.16 13.05 20.29
CA ILE A 156 -7.03 12.87 21.75
C ILE A 156 -5.66 13.34 22.26
N PHE A 157 -4.60 13.10 21.47
CA PHE A 157 -3.24 13.51 21.81
C PHE A 157 -2.85 14.88 21.25
N GLY A 158 -3.84 15.67 20.82
CA GLY A 158 -3.65 16.96 20.16
C GLY A 158 -3.34 16.84 18.68
N GLY A 159 -3.00 17.97 18.05
CA GLY A 159 -2.63 18.04 16.64
C GLY A 159 -3.69 18.71 15.76
N ARG A 160 -3.66 18.39 14.46
CA ARG A 160 -4.50 19.01 13.43
C ARG A 160 -5.01 17.93 12.48
N PHE A 161 -6.31 17.95 12.22
CA PHE A 161 -6.94 17.07 11.25
C PHE A 161 -7.31 17.86 10.00
N TYR A 162 -6.48 17.78 8.96
CA TYR A 162 -6.65 18.58 7.74
C TYR A 162 -7.86 18.11 6.92
N LYS A 163 -8.49 19.06 6.22
CA LYS A 163 -9.64 18.81 5.36
C LYS A 163 -9.29 17.95 4.15
N TYR A 164 -8.08 18.11 3.62
CA TYR A 164 -7.58 17.38 2.47
C TYR A 164 -6.21 16.77 2.79
N LEU A 165 -5.92 15.64 2.17
CA LEU A 165 -4.57 15.09 2.19
C LEU A 165 -3.61 15.95 1.35
N PRO A 166 -2.28 15.84 1.56
CA PRO A 166 -1.33 16.52 0.72
C PRO A 166 -1.42 16.07 -0.75
N PHE A 167 -1.61 17.01 -1.66
CA PHE A 167 -1.60 16.77 -3.10
C PHE A 167 -0.14 16.60 -3.58
N LYS A 168 0.12 15.54 -4.34
CA LYS A 168 1.44 15.27 -4.95
C LYS A 168 1.36 15.45 -6.45
N ILE A 169 2.20 16.33 -6.98
CA ILE A 169 2.17 16.73 -8.40
C ILE A 169 3.56 16.48 -9.00
N PRO A 170 3.70 15.51 -9.92
CA PRO A 170 4.99 15.23 -10.57
C PRO A 170 5.36 16.27 -11.63
N ASP A 171 4.35 16.98 -12.17
CA ASP A 171 4.53 18.00 -13.19
C ASP A 171 5.09 19.30 -12.59
N VAL A 172 6.43 19.33 -12.47
CA VAL A 172 7.21 20.45 -11.96
C VAL A 172 8.35 20.77 -12.92
N GLU A 173 8.44 22.02 -13.33
CA GLU A 173 9.50 22.53 -14.18
C GLU A 173 10.39 23.52 -13.43
N PHE A 174 11.69 23.42 -13.68
CA PHE A 174 12.69 24.37 -13.23
C PHE A 174 13.21 25.11 -14.45
N ILE A 175 12.93 26.40 -14.54
CA ILE A 175 13.30 27.26 -15.67
C ILE A 175 14.39 28.23 -15.20
N PRO A 176 15.62 28.14 -15.74
CA PRO A 176 16.66 29.11 -15.44
C PRO A 176 16.32 30.50 -16.01
N GLU A 177 16.50 31.56 -15.22
CA GLU A 177 16.34 32.96 -15.66
C GLU A 177 17.71 33.68 -15.58
N PHE A 178 18.53 33.53 -16.62
CA PHE A 178 19.89 34.09 -16.65
C PHE A 178 19.93 35.62 -16.72
N ASP A 179 18.87 36.24 -17.23
CA ASP A 179 18.66 37.68 -17.36
C ASP A 179 17.94 38.30 -16.14
N ASN A 180 17.72 37.51 -15.08
CA ASN A 180 17.05 37.99 -13.88
C ASN A 180 17.85 39.11 -13.20
N LYS A 181 17.19 40.25 -13.00
CA LYS A 181 17.79 41.49 -12.46
C LYS A 181 18.34 41.36 -11.03
N PHE A 182 17.94 40.34 -10.27
CA PHE A 182 18.30 40.18 -8.86
C PHE A 182 19.30 39.04 -8.62
N ASP A 183 19.22 37.94 -9.39
CA ASP A 183 20.13 36.81 -9.31
C ASP A 183 20.21 36.10 -10.67
N PRO A 184 21.35 36.16 -11.39
CA PRO A 184 21.50 35.49 -12.69
C PRO A 184 21.48 33.95 -12.59
N ASN A 185 21.45 33.38 -11.38
CA ASN A 185 21.25 31.95 -11.16
C ASN A 185 19.81 31.62 -10.72
N ALA A 186 18.87 32.56 -10.83
CA ALA A 186 17.49 32.35 -10.44
C ALA A 186 16.90 31.15 -11.18
N VAL A 187 16.27 30.25 -10.42
CA VAL A 187 15.55 29.11 -10.96
C VAL A 187 14.08 29.27 -10.62
N LYS A 188 13.29 29.56 -11.65
CA LYS A 188 11.84 29.66 -11.58
C LYS A 188 11.23 28.27 -11.42
N ILE A 189 10.22 28.16 -10.55
CA ILE A 189 9.46 26.95 -10.27
C ILE A 189 8.08 27.11 -10.90
N VAL A 190 7.79 26.25 -11.87
CA VAL A 190 6.49 26.13 -12.50
C VAL A 190 5.88 24.78 -12.13
N VAL A 191 4.61 24.76 -11.75
CA VAL A 191 3.87 23.53 -11.41
C VAL A 191 2.57 23.55 -12.21
N ARG A 192 2.33 22.56 -13.07
CA ARG A 192 1.21 22.56 -14.02
C ARG A 192 1.04 23.88 -14.79
N GLY A 193 2.14 24.42 -15.30
CA GLY A 193 2.14 25.70 -16.01
C GLY A 193 2.03 26.96 -15.14
N TYR A 194 1.68 26.86 -13.85
CA TYR A 194 1.62 28.00 -12.94
C TYR A 194 3.00 28.37 -12.39
N HIS A 195 3.40 29.63 -12.55
CA HIS A 195 4.59 30.17 -11.89
C HIS A 195 4.31 30.43 -10.41
N LEU A 196 4.82 29.56 -9.53
CA LEU A 196 4.57 29.64 -8.09
C LEU A 196 5.68 30.34 -7.30
N GLY A 197 6.86 30.48 -7.90
CA GLY A 197 7.97 31.23 -7.32
C GLY A 197 9.32 30.69 -7.75
N TYR A 198 10.30 30.78 -6.85
CA TYR A 198 11.70 30.49 -7.14
C TYR A 198 12.32 29.53 -6.12
N VAL A 199 13.39 28.87 -6.54
CA VAL A 199 14.31 28.18 -5.63
C VAL A 199 14.97 29.21 -4.71
N THR A 200 15.29 28.81 -3.47
CA THR A 200 16.01 29.66 -2.52
C THR A 200 17.42 29.97 -3.02
N LYS A 201 17.84 31.24 -2.95
CA LYS A 201 19.17 31.74 -3.38
C LYS A 201 20.36 30.86 -2.94
N SER A 202 20.33 30.35 -1.72
CA SER A 202 21.40 29.47 -1.19
C SER A 202 21.52 28.13 -1.91
N LYS A 203 20.48 27.68 -2.61
CA LYS A 203 20.42 26.40 -3.33
C LYS A 203 20.43 26.56 -4.86
N ASN A 204 20.14 27.76 -5.39
CA ASN A 204 20.03 28.06 -6.82
C ASN A 204 21.14 27.46 -7.67
N ARG A 205 22.41 27.81 -7.40
CA ARG A 205 23.57 27.31 -8.16
C ARG A 205 23.67 25.79 -8.19
N LYS A 206 23.45 25.14 -7.05
CA LYS A 206 23.54 23.67 -6.93
C LYS A 206 22.39 22.99 -7.65
N VAL A 207 21.16 23.48 -7.45
CA VAL A 207 19.96 22.95 -8.13
C VAL A 207 20.14 23.11 -9.64
N LEU A 208 20.42 24.32 -10.12
CA LEU A 208 20.64 24.61 -11.54
C LEU A 208 21.65 23.63 -12.16
N ARG A 209 22.86 23.56 -11.61
CA ARG A 209 23.93 22.66 -12.11
C ARG A 209 23.49 21.20 -12.18
N LEU A 210 22.85 20.70 -11.12
CA LEU A 210 22.47 19.29 -11.04
C LEU A 210 21.30 18.95 -11.96
N THR A 211 20.35 19.86 -12.12
CA THR A 211 19.15 19.62 -12.92
C THR A 211 19.31 19.86 -14.41
N THR A 212 20.36 20.58 -14.83
CA THR A 212 20.68 20.80 -16.25
C THR A 212 21.73 19.83 -16.80
N ASP A 213 22.41 19.06 -15.94
CA ASP A 213 23.40 18.07 -16.35
C ASP A 213 22.71 16.83 -16.93
N SER A 214 22.98 16.55 -18.21
CA SER A 214 22.37 15.44 -18.95
C SER A 214 22.75 14.06 -18.43
N ASN A 215 23.83 13.96 -17.64
CA ASN A 215 24.27 12.73 -16.98
C ASN A 215 23.48 12.44 -15.70
N ASN A 216 22.55 13.32 -15.32
CA ASN A 216 21.69 13.12 -14.17
C ASN A 216 20.25 12.87 -14.62
N GLU A 217 19.56 12.06 -13.84
CA GLU A 217 18.11 11.92 -13.88
C GLU A 217 17.51 12.77 -12.76
N VAL A 218 16.41 13.46 -13.03
CA VAL A 218 15.87 14.48 -12.12
C VAL A 218 14.41 14.16 -11.83
N ILE A 219 14.13 13.76 -10.59
CA ILE A 219 12.78 13.52 -10.10
C ILE A 219 12.33 14.73 -9.28
N LYS A 220 11.24 15.37 -9.72
CA LYS A 220 10.65 16.53 -9.06
C LYS A 220 9.21 16.19 -8.68
N ASN A 221 8.80 16.54 -7.47
CA ASN A 221 7.42 16.45 -7.04
C ASN A 221 7.06 17.66 -6.19
N ALA A 222 6.02 18.39 -6.58
CA ALA A 222 5.42 19.40 -5.73
C ALA A 222 4.49 18.71 -4.73
N GLU A 223 4.57 19.13 -3.48
CA GLU A 223 3.64 18.71 -2.43
C GLU A 223 2.93 19.94 -1.89
N ILE A 224 1.63 20.00 -2.14
CA ILE A 224 0.73 21.02 -1.59
C ILE A 224 0.06 20.44 -0.37
N TYR A 225 0.21 21.11 0.77
CA TYR A 225 -0.22 20.61 2.07
C TYR A 225 -0.77 21.74 2.94
N GLY A 226 -1.44 21.39 4.04
CA GLY A 226 -2.08 22.36 4.92
C GLY A 226 -3.52 22.63 4.50
N GLY A 227 -3.91 23.90 4.48
CA GLY A 227 -5.31 24.28 4.28
C GLY A 227 -6.14 24.14 5.56
N ASP A 228 -7.45 24.30 5.42
CA ASP A 228 -8.40 24.18 6.53
C ASP A 228 -8.22 22.88 7.31
N TYR A 229 -8.29 22.96 8.64
CA TYR A 229 -8.19 21.80 9.52
C TYR A 229 -9.16 21.90 10.69
N LYS A 230 -9.31 20.80 11.42
CA LYS A 230 -9.94 20.79 12.74
C LYS A 230 -8.93 20.53 13.84
N ASP A 231 -9.09 21.20 14.97
CA ASP A 231 -8.33 20.96 16.19
C ASP A 231 -9.27 20.96 17.42
N ILE A 232 -8.73 20.56 18.56
CA ILE A 232 -9.43 20.67 19.85
C ILE A 232 -9.13 22.05 20.42
N ASN A 233 -10.17 22.82 20.70
CA ASN A 233 -10.03 24.10 21.38
C ASN A 233 -9.49 23.83 22.80
N PRO A 234 -8.32 24.40 23.17
CA PRO A 234 -7.71 24.17 24.47
C PRO A 234 -8.57 24.68 25.64
N ASP A 235 -9.42 25.69 25.41
CA ASP A 235 -10.20 26.33 26.47
C ASP A 235 -11.43 25.53 26.89
N ASN A 236 -12.05 24.79 25.95
CA ASN A 236 -13.33 24.14 26.19
C ASN A 236 -13.40 22.68 25.70
N GLY A 237 -12.32 22.13 25.14
CA GLY A 237 -12.24 20.74 24.68
C GLY A 237 -13.17 20.40 23.51
N ARG A 238 -13.74 21.41 22.85
CA ARG A 238 -14.63 21.22 21.70
C ARG A 238 -13.84 21.25 20.40
N LEU A 239 -14.29 20.44 19.45
CA LEU A 239 -13.76 20.46 18.09
C LEU A 239 -14.13 21.78 17.42
N ARG A 240 -13.17 22.46 16.80
CA ARG A 240 -13.40 23.67 15.99
C ARG A 240 -12.75 23.52 14.62
N THR A 241 -13.25 24.28 13.65
CA THR A 241 -12.62 24.40 12.33
C THR A 241 -11.73 25.64 12.31
N VAL A 242 -10.50 25.48 11.86
CA VAL A 242 -9.52 26.56 11.71
C VAL A 242 -9.24 26.76 10.22
N LYS A 243 -9.39 28.01 9.76
CA LYS A 243 -8.98 28.42 8.42
C LYS A 243 -7.47 28.60 8.40
N ASP A 244 -6.79 27.90 7.49
CA ASP A 244 -5.35 28.03 7.26
C ASP A 244 -5.08 27.96 5.76
N SER A 245 -3.98 28.54 5.33
CA SER A 245 -3.60 28.56 3.92
C SER A 245 -2.90 27.27 3.54
N PHE A 246 -3.07 26.86 2.28
CA PHE A 246 -2.19 25.85 1.70
C PHE A 246 -0.75 26.36 1.65
N LYS A 247 0.18 25.40 1.65
CA LYS A 247 1.62 25.60 1.58
C LYS A 247 2.16 24.64 0.54
N ILE A 248 3.31 24.98 -0.02
CA ILE A 248 3.96 24.15 -1.04
C ILE A 248 5.44 23.94 -0.73
N ARG A 249 5.92 22.75 -1.04
CA ARG A 249 7.34 22.40 -1.06
C ARG A 249 7.62 21.51 -2.27
N ILE A 250 8.83 21.58 -2.81
CA ILE A 250 9.26 20.70 -3.90
C ILE A 250 10.20 19.65 -3.32
N LYS A 251 9.88 18.38 -3.52
CA LYS A 251 10.82 17.27 -3.31
C LYS A 251 11.62 17.10 -4.58
N LEU A 252 12.94 17.29 -4.48
CA LEU A 252 13.88 17.13 -5.56
C LEU A 252 14.81 15.96 -5.22
N LYS A 253 14.82 14.95 -6.08
CA LYS A 253 15.83 13.90 -6.12
C LYS A 253 16.59 13.99 -7.43
N VAL A 254 17.91 13.97 -7.35
CA VAL A 254 18.80 13.88 -8.51
C VAL A 254 19.57 12.57 -8.40
N LEU A 255 19.46 11.76 -9.44
CA LEU A 255 20.11 10.47 -9.55
C LEU A 255 21.22 10.54 -10.58
N LYS A 256 22.30 9.81 -10.33
CA LYS A 256 23.31 9.56 -11.34
C LYS A 256 22.76 8.55 -12.34
N LYS A 257 22.90 8.83 -13.64
CA LYS A 257 22.65 7.84 -14.70
C LYS A 257 23.77 6.83 -14.78
#